data_AF-A0A535Q2P9-F1
#
_entry.id   AF-A0A535Q2P9-F1
#
_cell.length_a   1.000
_cell.length_b   1.000
_cell.length_c   1.000
_cell.angle_alpha   90.00
_cell.angle_beta   90.00
_cell.angle_gamma   90.00
#
_symmetry.space_group_name_H-M   'P 1'
#
loop_
_entity.id
_entity.type
_entity.pdbx_description
1 polymer ?
#
loop_
_entity_poly.entity_id
_entity_poly.type
_entity_poly.pdbx_seq_one_letter_code
_entity_poly.pdbx_strand_id
1 'polypeptide(L)'
;MEFRIWAELIQQSRGRLHVFLPLLDRGLDAVIHRLTDGVYIPVQIKGRAASTDRSFEIMIPGNRLVEDHALLIAGQLGDEGLSSELLVITEATFKQLAAHDVFRGEEIYWAIFARDSAANHWQKYMVAREQSATRLLGEPAPVTEIPIAHLAPEPADRHNQWLGFFGESEVIRQLASNSGLDLFRPFPDLEMVEVLARERKTGRFAGLQVKTAIPAPNGEAFFRVRKATFAPTATTWITCLAWLPDQSRFADQCLLIPTNDLLSVAGDGDDRWVLMFNLVRPRRTPVDPYRRPLSDLGRLVTQIAGPAQ
;
A
#
# COMPACT_ATOMS: atom_id res chain seq x y z
N MET A 1 12.76 -13.00 7.19
CA MET A 1 11.94 -13.82 6.28
C MET A 1 11.05 -12.93 5.40
N GLU A 2 10.25 -12.04 5.98
CA GLU A 2 9.39 -11.07 5.26
C GLU A 2 10.09 -10.33 4.11
N PHE A 3 11.20 -9.63 4.39
CA PHE A 3 11.95 -8.89 3.37
C PHE A 3 12.39 -9.77 2.17
N ARG A 4 12.68 -11.05 2.41
CA ARG A 4 13.06 -11.98 1.34
C ARG A 4 11.87 -12.29 0.43
N ILE A 5 10.70 -12.52 1.02
CA ILE A 5 9.44 -12.72 0.28
C ILE A 5 9.11 -11.47 -0.53
N TRP A 6 9.19 -10.27 0.07
CA TRP A 6 8.93 -9.02 -0.64
C TRP A 6 9.86 -8.83 -1.84
N ALA A 7 11.17 -8.98 -1.64
CA ALA A 7 12.17 -8.85 -2.70
C ALA A 7 11.91 -9.83 -3.86
N GLU A 8 11.59 -11.09 -3.55
CA GLU A 8 11.28 -12.10 -4.57
C GLU A 8 9.97 -11.78 -5.31
N LEU A 9 8.91 -11.37 -4.63
CA LEU A 9 7.65 -10.97 -5.27
C LEU A 9 7.82 -9.79 -6.21
N ILE A 10 8.58 -8.76 -5.80
CA ILE A 10 8.88 -7.59 -6.63
C ILE A 10 9.65 -8.03 -7.89
N GLN A 11 10.70 -8.83 -7.72
CA GLN A 11 11.52 -9.31 -8.83
C GLN A 11 10.73 -10.19 -9.81
N GLN A 12 9.96 -11.16 -9.30
CA GLN A 12 9.21 -12.11 -10.11
C GLN A 12 8.04 -11.44 -10.84
N SER A 13 7.39 -10.45 -10.22
CA SER A 13 6.22 -9.77 -10.81
C SER A 13 6.58 -8.85 -11.98
N ARG A 14 7.86 -8.45 -12.11
CA ARG A 14 8.36 -7.46 -13.08
C ARG A 14 7.62 -6.12 -13.01
N GLY A 15 7.38 -5.65 -11.77
CA GLY A 15 6.71 -4.36 -11.53
C GLY A 15 5.18 -4.39 -11.64
N ARG A 16 4.56 -5.57 -11.61
CA ARG A 16 3.09 -5.71 -11.62
C ARG A 16 2.48 -5.88 -10.23
N LEU A 17 3.29 -6.21 -9.24
CA LEU A 17 2.91 -6.26 -7.82
C LEU A 17 3.76 -5.25 -7.07
N HIS A 18 3.12 -4.33 -6.38
CA HIS A 18 3.77 -3.32 -5.54
C HIS A 18 3.50 -3.63 -4.07
N VAL A 19 4.52 -3.49 -3.22
CA VAL A 19 4.42 -3.84 -1.80
C VAL A 19 4.36 -2.56 -0.99
N PHE A 20 3.43 -2.50 -0.05
CA PHE A 20 3.31 -1.44 0.95
C PHE A 20 3.56 -2.02 2.33
N LEU A 21 4.55 -1.48 3.05
CA LEU A 21 4.89 -1.92 4.40
C LEU A 21 4.21 -1.05 5.44
N PRO A 22 3.70 -1.62 6.54
CA PRO A 22 3.01 -0.88 7.59
C PRO A 22 3.96 0.10 8.29
N LEU A 23 3.45 1.29 8.59
CA LEU A 23 4.13 2.26 9.45
C LEU A 23 3.96 1.96 10.95
N LEU A 24 2.97 1.13 11.28
CA LEU A 24 2.70 0.64 12.61
C LEU A 24 2.23 -0.80 12.50
N ASP A 25 2.91 -1.72 13.20
CA ASP A 25 2.50 -3.12 13.24
C ASP A 25 1.16 -3.25 13.98
N ARG A 26 0.15 -3.74 13.24
CA ARG A 26 -1.19 -4.05 13.73
C ARG A 26 -1.67 -5.42 13.25
N GLY A 27 -0.74 -6.30 12.88
CA GLY A 27 -1.02 -7.69 12.49
C GLY A 27 -0.99 -7.99 10.99
N LEU A 28 -0.96 -6.96 10.13
CA LEU A 28 -0.63 -7.10 8.71
C LEU A 28 0.85 -6.78 8.49
N ASP A 29 1.54 -7.61 7.72
CA ASP A 29 2.97 -7.43 7.44
C ASP A 29 3.20 -6.64 6.15
N ALA A 30 2.22 -6.64 5.24
CA ALA A 30 2.19 -5.76 4.08
C ALA A 30 0.78 -5.64 3.47
N VAL A 31 0.67 -4.76 2.50
CA VAL A 31 -0.41 -4.76 1.50
C VAL A 31 0.23 -4.85 0.13
N ILE A 32 -0.29 -5.73 -0.74
CA ILE A 32 0.17 -5.85 -2.12
C ILE A 32 -0.85 -5.18 -3.03
N HIS A 33 -0.40 -4.20 -3.81
CA HIS A 33 -1.19 -3.62 -4.88
C HIS A 33 -0.91 -4.38 -6.17
N ARG A 34 -1.95 -4.98 -6.74
CA ARG A 34 -1.89 -5.67 -8.03
C ARG A 34 -2.28 -4.71 -9.13
N LEU A 35 -1.32 -4.28 -9.93
CA LEU A 35 -1.54 -3.24 -10.93
C LEU A 35 -2.38 -3.69 -12.14
N THR A 36 -2.55 -5.01 -12.34
CA THR A 36 -3.34 -5.53 -13.45
C THR A 36 -4.84 -5.26 -13.30
N ASP A 37 -5.33 -5.10 -12.08
CA ASP A 37 -6.74 -4.84 -11.77
C ASP A 37 -6.97 -3.80 -10.66
N GLY A 38 -5.92 -3.27 -10.04
CA GLY A 38 -6.00 -2.23 -9.02
C GLY A 38 -6.35 -2.74 -7.61
N VAL A 39 -6.33 -4.06 -7.40
CA VAL A 39 -6.70 -4.68 -6.11
C VAL A 39 -5.59 -4.44 -5.09
N TYR A 40 -5.98 -4.01 -3.89
CA TYR A 40 -5.10 -4.05 -2.70
C TYR A 40 -5.39 -5.32 -1.90
N ILE A 41 -4.35 -6.11 -1.66
CA ILE A 41 -4.41 -7.41 -0.99
C ILE A 41 -3.67 -7.31 0.34
N PRO A 42 -4.35 -7.34 1.49
CA PRO A 42 -3.68 -7.41 2.79
C PRO A 42 -2.95 -8.74 2.93
N VAL A 43 -1.72 -8.71 3.45
CA VAL A 43 -0.86 -9.89 3.56
C VAL A 43 -0.27 -9.99 4.97
N GLN A 44 -0.35 -11.20 5.50
CA GLN A 44 0.35 -11.63 6.69
C GLN A 44 1.37 -12.71 6.31
N ILE A 45 2.60 -12.57 6.80
CA ILE A 45 3.67 -13.54 6.66
C ILE A 45 3.83 -14.30 7.98
N LYS A 46 3.95 -15.63 7.91
CA LYS A 46 4.25 -16.47 9.07
C LYS A 46 5.46 -17.36 8.87
N GLY A 47 6.36 -17.30 9.83
CA GLY A 47 7.52 -18.16 9.97
C GLY A 47 7.31 -19.25 11.00
N ARG A 48 8.32 -20.10 11.19
CA ARG A 48 8.25 -21.29 12.05
C ARG A 48 8.03 -21.02 13.53
N ALA A 49 7.24 -21.93 14.13
CA ALA A 49 7.29 -22.27 15.57
C ALA A 49 8.10 -23.56 15.82
N ALA A 50 7.94 -24.61 15.00
CA ALA A 50 8.71 -25.87 15.07
C ALA A 50 8.75 -26.58 13.71
N SER A 51 9.75 -27.45 13.47
CA SER A 51 9.81 -28.23 12.23
C SER A 51 10.82 -29.37 12.20
N THR A 52 10.54 -30.35 11.31
CA THR A 52 11.50 -31.35 10.81
C THR A 52 11.81 -31.13 9.32
N ASP A 53 12.71 -31.93 8.72
CA ASP A 53 13.01 -31.89 7.28
C ASP A 53 11.79 -32.23 6.40
N ARG A 54 10.81 -32.97 6.93
CA ARG A 54 9.67 -33.51 6.17
C ARG A 54 8.35 -32.78 6.39
N SER A 55 8.24 -32.01 7.47
CA SER A 55 7.01 -31.31 7.81
C SER A 55 7.26 -29.95 8.40
N PHE A 56 6.47 -28.97 7.98
CA PHE A 56 6.44 -27.63 8.56
C PHE A 56 5.17 -27.47 9.41
N GLU A 57 5.29 -26.83 10.57
CA GLU A 57 4.16 -26.54 11.46
C GLU A 57 3.97 -25.03 11.62
N ILE A 58 2.72 -24.60 11.55
CA ILE A 58 2.29 -23.23 11.85
C ILE A 58 1.23 -23.31 12.93
N MET A 59 1.39 -22.48 13.96
CA MET A 59 0.39 -22.21 14.98
C MET A 59 0.09 -20.71 14.99
N ILE A 60 -1.18 -20.34 14.83
CA ILE A 60 -1.62 -18.94 14.81
C ILE A 60 -2.73 -18.77 15.84
N PRO A 61 -2.58 -17.85 16.80
CA PRO A 61 -3.68 -17.49 17.68
C PRO A 61 -4.85 -16.89 16.88
N GLY A 62 -6.09 -17.26 17.21
CA GLY A 62 -7.29 -16.86 16.48
C GLY A 62 -7.49 -15.35 16.43
N ASN A 63 -7.07 -14.63 17.49
CA ASN A 63 -7.08 -13.17 17.53
C ASN A 63 -6.09 -12.49 16.56
N ARG A 64 -5.24 -13.25 15.87
CA ARG A 64 -4.35 -12.78 14.80
C ARG A 64 -4.88 -13.05 13.39
N LEU A 65 -5.99 -13.80 13.26
CA LEU A 65 -6.68 -14.11 12.01
C LEU A 65 -8.00 -13.33 11.90
N VAL A 66 -7.86 -12.01 11.83
CA VAL A 66 -8.96 -11.04 11.96
C VAL A 66 -9.58 -10.64 10.63
N GLU A 67 -8.96 -10.99 9.49
CA GLU A 67 -9.37 -10.54 8.16
C GLU A 67 -9.46 -11.71 7.19
N ASP A 68 -10.67 -12.24 7.03
CA ASP A 68 -10.97 -13.43 6.22
C ASP A 68 -10.37 -13.45 4.80
N HIS A 69 -10.23 -12.28 4.19
CA HIS A 69 -9.71 -12.12 2.84
C HIS A 69 -8.20 -11.78 2.78
N ALA A 70 -7.55 -11.55 3.91
CA ALA A 70 -6.10 -11.37 3.95
C ALA A 70 -5.41 -12.66 3.52
N LEU A 71 -4.32 -12.51 2.77
CA LEU A 71 -3.46 -13.62 2.38
C LEU A 71 -2.47 -13.93 3.49
N LEU A 72 -2.49 -15.17 3.94
CA LEU A 72 -1.45 -15.77 4.73
C LEU A 72 -0.40 -16.40 3.79
N ILE A 73 0.83 -15.88 3.86
CA ILE A 73 2.00 -16.48 3.22
C ILE A 73 2.88 -17.10 4.30
N ALA A 74 3.13 -18.40 4.23
CA ALA A 74 3.96 -19.07 5.22
C ALA A 74 5.06 -19.92 4.59
N GLY A 75 6.22 -19.91 5.23
CA GLY A 75 7.40 -20.61 4.74
C GLY A 75 8.49 -20.73 5.79
N GLN A 76 9.63 -21.28 5.38
CA GLN A 76 10.82 -21.40 6.22
C GLN A 76 11.94 -20.54 5.65
N LEU A 77 12.63 -19.80 6.51
CA LEU A 77 13.95 -19.26 6.22
C LEU A 77 14.99 -20.08 6.98
N GLY A 78 15.91 -20.73 6.26
CA GLY A 78 17.06 -21.45 6.82
C GLY A 78 18.38 -20.91 6.25
N ASP A 79 19.48 -21.64 6.50
CA ASP A 79 20.82 -21.25 6.06
C ASP A 79 20.94 -21.12 4.53
N GLU A 80 20.23 -21.98 3.80
CA GLU A 80 20.12 -21.96 2.32
C GLU A 80 19.10 -20.92 1.79
N GLY A 81 18.53 -20.10 2.68
CA GLY A 81 17.53 -19.10 2.34
C GLY A 81 16.08 -19.59 2.48
N LEU A 82 15.18 -18.97 1.70
CA LEU A 82 13.74 -19.24 1.78
C LEU A 82 13.41 -20.59 1.13
N SER A 83 12.54 -21.37 1.77
CA SER A 83 12.11 -22.70 1.29
C SER A 83 11.59 -22.66 -0.15
N SER A 84 11.81 -23.75 -0.88
CA SER A 84 11.39 -23.93 -2.28
C SER A 84 9.87 -23.88 -2.49
N GLU A 85 9.10 -24.09 -1.43
CA GLU A 85 7.65 -24.00 -1.45
C GLU A 85 7.17 -23.10 -0.30
N LEU A 86 6.09 -22.39 -0.55
CA LEU A 86 5.39 -21.50 0.36
C LEU A 86 3.91 -21.89 0.40
N LEU A 87 3.31 -21.83 1.57
CA LEU A 87 1.85 -21.83 1.69
C LEU A 87 1.34 -20.44 1.32
N VAL A 88 0.40 -20.34 0.38
CA VAL A 88 -0.28 -19.10 0.02
C VAL A 88 -1.79 -19.33 0.03
N ILE A 89 -2.46 -18.80 1.05
CA ILE A 89 -3.86 -19.11 1.37
C ILE A 89 -4.57 -17.90 1.98
N THR A 90 -5.89 -17.79 1.89
CA THR A 90 -6.62 -16.75 2.64
C THR A 90 -6.80 -17.15 4.10
N GLU A 91 -6.92 -16.19 5.02
CA GLU A 91 -7.20 -16.48 6.44
C GLU A 91 -8.49 -17.30 6.62
N ALA A 92 -9.56 -16.99 5.88
CA ALA A 92 -10.82 -17.76 5.94
C ALA A 92 -10.60 -19.23 5.57
N THR A 93 -9.87 -19.47 4.48
CA THR A 93 -9.61 -20.84 4.02
C THR A 93 -8.67 -21.56 4.98
N PHE A 94 -7.68 -20.86 5.55
CA PHE A 94 -6.82 -21.42 6.58
C PHE A 94 -7.63 -21.83 7.81
N LYS A 95 -8.53 -20.96 8.32
CA LYS A 95 -9.41 -21.27 9.46
C LYS A 95 -10.31 -22.48 9.20
N GLN A 96 -10.77 -22.67 7.96
CA GLN A 96 -11.59 -23.82 7.57
C GLN A 96 -10.84 -25.15 7.55
N LEU A 97 -9.54 -25.13 7.24
CA LEU A 97 -8.74 -26.34 7.02
C LEU A 97 -7.83 -26.69 8.20
N ALA A 98 -7.36 -25.68 8.92
CA ALA A 98 -6.52 -25.86 10.09
C ALA A 98 -7.28 -26.57 11.19
N ALA A 99 -6.56 -27.40 11.93
CA ALA A 99 -7.11 -27.93 13.16
C ALA A 99 -7.23 -26.80 14.18
N HIS A 100 -8.27 -26.86 15.00
CA HIS A 100 -8.65 -25.81 15.93
C HIS A 100 -8.63 -26.38 17.35
N ASP A 101 -8.01 -25.64 18.27
CA ASP A 101 -7.94 -25.99 19.69
C ASP A 101 -7.98 -24.72 20.56
N VAL A 102 -8.08 -24.88 21.88
CA VAL A 102 -8.02 -23.79 22.85
C VAL A 102 -6.82 -24.01 23.77
N PHE A 103 -5.81 -23.16 23.65
CA PHE A 103 -4.61 -23.21 24.47
C PHE A 103 -4.59 -22.03 25.45
N ARG A 104 -4.57 -22.32 26.76
CA ARG A 104 -4.58 -21.30 27.83
C ARG A 104 -5.73 -20.28 27.73
N GLY A 105 -6.89 -20.71 27.24
CA GLY A 105 -8.07 -19.86 27.05
C GLY A 105 -8.05 -19.02 25.79
N GLU A 106 -7.04 -19.19 24.92
CA GLU A 106 -6.95 -18.55 23.63
C GLU A 106 -7.20 -19.58 22.52
N GLU A 107 -8.08 -19.23 21.58
CA GLU A 107 -8.29 -20.00 20.36
C GLU A 107 -7.00 -20.07 19.54
N ILE A 108 -6.63 -21.26 19.10
CA ILE A 108 -5.46 -21.49 18.24
C ILE A 108 -5.84 -22.31 17.01
N TYR A 109 -5.29 -21.89 15.88
CA TYR A 109 -5.34 -22.62 14.62
C TYR A 109 -3.97 -23.21 14.36
N TRP A 110 -3.91 -24.53 14.16
CA TRP A 110 -2.66 -25.23 13.93
C TRP A 110 -2.73 -26.09 12.67
N ALA A 111 -1.65 -26.09 11.92
CA ALA A 111 -1.53 -26.83 10.67
C ALA A 111 -0.14 -27.43 10.53
N ILE A 112 -0.10 -28.71 10.16
CA ILE A 112 1.12 -29.45 9.83
C ILE A 112 1.08 -29.81 8.35
N PHE A 113 2.09 -29.36 7.61
CA PHE A 113 2.24 -29.56 6.19
C PHE A 113 3.34 -30.59 5.95
N ALA A 114 2.96 -31.82 5.59
CA ALA A 114 3.91 -32.84 5.15
C ALA A 114 4.24 -32.63 3.67
N ARG A 115 5.51 -32.42 3.32
CA ARG A 115 5.96 -32.11 1.95
C ARG A 115 5.77 -33.26 0.95
N ASP A 116 5.79 -34.50 1.43
CA ASP A 116 5.84 -35.70 0.58
C ASP A 116 4.47 -36.40 0.38
N SER A 117 3.38 -35.83 0.90
CA SER A 117 2.07 -36.47 0.88
C SER A 117 1.15 -35.83 -0.16
N ALA A 118 1.09 -36.42 -1.36
CA ALA A 118 0.16 -36.05 -2.44
C ALA A 118 -1.34 -36.07 -2.03
N ALA A 119 -1.67 -36.62 -0.86
CA ALA A 119 -3.03 -36.73 -0.32
C ALA A 119 -3.40 -35.64 0.71
N ASN A 120 -2.55 -34.64 0.97
CA ASN A 120 -2.89 -33.59 1.95
C ASN A 120 -3.78 -32.50 1.29
N HIS A 121 -4.77 -31.97 2.03
CA HIS A 121 -5.68 -30.94 1.51
C HIS A 121 -5.02 -29.56 1.32
N TRP A 122 -3.77 -29.42 1.80
CA TRP A 122 -2.98 -28.20 1.72
C TRP A 122 -2.27 -28.03 0.38
N GLN A 123 -2.07 -29.12 -0.38
CA GLN A 123 -1.27 -29.15 -1.60
C GLN A 123 -1.70 -28.11 -2.63
N LYS A 124 -3.01 -27.85 -2.75
CA LYS A 124 -3.57 -26.82 -3.65
C LYS A 124 -3.20 -25.37 -3.29
N TYR A 125 -2.66 -25.15 -2.10
CA TYR A 125 -2.18 -23.85 -1.60
C TYR A 125 -0.66 -23.83 -1.43
N MET A 126 0.02 -24.95 -1.65
CA MET A 126 1.48 -25.00 -1.72
C MET A 126 1.91 -24.48 -3.09
N VAL A 127 2.70 -23.43 -3.08
CA VAL A 127 3.15 -22.71 -4.26
C VAL A 127 4.66 -22.79 -4.30
N ALA A 128 5.21 -23.22 -5.44
CA ALA A 128 6.64 -23.12 -5.69
C ALA A 128 7.06 -21.66 -5.51
N ARG A 129 8.15 -21.42 -4.77
CA ARG A 129 8.63 -20.07 -4.43
C ARG A 129 8.77 -19.18 -5.68
N GLU A 130 9.24 -19.76 -6.78
CA GLU A 130 9.44 -19.12 -8.08
C GLU A 130 8.14 -18.74 -8.80
N GLN A 131 7.00 -19.26 -8.34
CA GLN A 131 5.66 -19.01 -8.89
C GLN A 131 4.77 -18.17 -7.96
N SER A 132 5.31 -17.69 -6.84
CA SER A 132 4.56 -16.92 -5.83
C SER A 132 3.93 -15.66 -6.44
N ALA A 133 4.67 -14.89 -7.24
CA ALA A 133 4.12 -13.71 -7.90
C ALA A 133 3.01 -14.07 -8.90
N THR A 134 3.16 -15.16 -9.67
CA THR A 134 2.12 -15.64 -10.60
C THR A 134 0.83 -15.98 -9.87
N ARG A 135 0.94 -16.67 -8.72
CA ARG A 135 -0.22 -16.98 -7.87
C ARG A 135 -0.98 -15.74 -7.42
N LEU A 136 -0.25 -14.68 -7.06
CA LEU A 136 -0.83 -13.42 -6.61
C LEU A 136 -1.37 -12.56 -7.76
N LEU A 137 -0.78 -12.65 -8.96
CA LEU A 137 -1.30 -11.99 -10.17
C LEU A 137 -2.63 -12.59 -10.64
N GLY A 138 -2.92 -13.85 -10.31
CA GLY A 138 -4.11 -14.58 -10.77
C GLY A 138 -3.93 -15.16 -12.18
N GLU A 139 -4.70 -16.19 -12.52
CA GLU A 139 -4.70 -16.80 -13.87
C GLU A 139 -6.00 -16.53 -14.66
N PRO A 140 -5.90 -16.28 -15.98
CA PRO A 140 -4.68 -15.83 -16.65
C PRO A 140 -4.38 -14.39 -16.22
N ALA A 141 -3.12 -14.09 -15.90
CA ALA A 141 -2.73 -12.71 -15.62
C ALA A 141 -3.11 -11.86 -16.85
N PRO A 142 -3.94 -10.80 -16.71
CA PRO A 142 -4.22 -9.92 -17.82
C PRO A 142 -2.89 -9.42 -18.38
N VAL A 143 -2.63 -9.73 -19.65
CA VAL A 143 -1.46 -9.20 -20.37
C VAL A 143 -1.81 -7.77 -20.75
N THR A 144 -1.79 -6.88 -19.76
CA THR A 144 -1.59 -5.47 -20.03
C THR A 144 -0.09 -5.27 -19.95
N GLU A 145 0.54 -4.99 -21.10
CA GLU A 145 1.87 -4.38 -21.08
C GLU A 145 1.70 -3.05 -20.35
N ILE A 146 1.92 -3.04 -19.03
CA ILE A 146 2.18 -1.81 -18.32
C ILE A 146 3.49 -1.33 -18.90
N PRO A 147 3.54 -0.15 -19.56
CA PRO A 147 4.79 0.41 -20.00
C PRO A 147 5.66 0.51 -18.76
N ILE A 148 6.67 -0.36 -18.64
CA ILE A 148 7.76 -0.12 -17.73
C ILE A 148 8.38 1.14 -18.30
N ALA A 149 8.14 2.27 -17.65
CA ALA A 149 8.86 3.48 -17.99
C ALA A 149 10.34 3.18 -17.71
N HIS A 150 11.06 2.72 -18.74
CA HIS A 150 12.52 2.67 -18.76
C HIS A 150 13.04 4.10 -18.90
N LEU A 151 12.64 4.96 -17.96
CA LEU A 151 13.33 6.20 -17.71
C LEU A 151 14.35 5.86 -16.64
N ALA A 152 15.58 5.59 -17.08
CA ALA A 152 16.71 5.79 -16.18
C ALA A 152 16.52 7.20 -15.61
N PRO A 153 16.38 7.37 -14.28
CA PRO A 153 16.30 8.71 -13.74
C PRO A 153 17.62 9.39 -14.09
N GLU A 154 17.54 10.44 -14.92
CA GLU A 154 18.51 11.52 -14.87
C GLU A 154 18.71 11.84 -13.38
N PRO A 155 19.95 11.81 -12.85
CA PRO A 155 20.17 12.09 -11.44
C PRO A 155 19.72 13.52 -11.14
N ALA A 156 18.47 13.66 -10.68
CA ALA A 156 17.97 14.89 -10.13
C ALA A 156 18.79 15.23 -8.89
N ASP A 157 19.04 16.53 -8.70
CA ASP A 157 19.77 17.09 -7.57
C ASP A 157 19.52 16.32 -6.28
N ARG A 158 20.55 15.67 -5.76
CA ARG A 158 20.51 14.78 -4.57
C ARG A 158 20.02 15.48 -3.28
N HIS A 159 19.79 16.79 -3.30
CA HIS A 159 19.72 17.63 -2.09
C HIS A 159 18.54 18.60 -1.95
N ASN A 160 17.42 18.43 -2.67
CA ASN A 160 16.25 19.31 -2.44
C ASN A 160 14.89 18.59 -2.35
N GLN A 161 14.89 17.33 -1.91
CA GLN A 161 13.67 16.53 -1.70
C GLN A 161 13.03 16.72 -0.31
N TRP A 162 13.65 17.49 0.58
CA TRP A 162 13.22 17.62 1.98
C TRP A 162 11.77 18.11 2.09
N LEU A 163 11.32 19.00 1.20
CA LEU A 163 9.97 19.55 1.24
C LEU A 163 8.89 18.52 0.87
N GLY A 164 9.21 17.61 -0.06
CA GLY A 164 8.35 16.48 -0.40
C GLY A 164 8.19 15.55 0.80
N PHE A 165 9.33 15.06 1.31
CA PHE A 165 9.40 14.23 2.52
C PHE A 165 8.67 14.85 3.72
N PHE A 166 8.81 16.17 3.91
CA PHE A 166 8.17 16.87 5.02
C PHE A 166 6.65 16.93 4.86
N GLY A 167 6.14 17.12 3.65
CA GLY A 167 4.71 17.04 3.36
C GLY A 167 4.16 15.63 3.57
N GLU A 168 4.87 14.60 3.09
CA GLU A 168 4.51 13.19 3.35
C GLU A 168 4.42 12.90 4.85
N SER A 169 5.42 13.37 5.61
CA SER A 169 5.47 13.22 7.06
C SER A 169 4.28 13.90 7.75
N GLU A 170 3.88 15.09 7.30
CA GLU A 170 2.71 15.77 7.84
C GLU A 170 1.40 15.05 7.49
N VAL A 171 1.25 14.55 6.26
CA VAL A 171 0.10 13.72 5.87
C VAL A 171 0.02 12.49 6.78
N ILE A 172 1.13 11.76 6.95
CA ILE A 172 1.19 10.60 7.85
C ILE A 172 0.78 11.01 9.27
N ARG A 173 1.28 12.13 9.80
CA ARG A 173 0.94 12.62 11.15
C ARG A 173 -0.56 12.91 11.30
N GLN A 174 -1.16 13.58 10.33
CA GLN A 174 -2.59 13.91 10.33
C GLN A 174 -3.45 12.64 10.24
N LEU A 175 -3.06 11.67 9.41
CA LEU A 175 -3.77 10.39 9.30
C LEU A 175 -3.61 9.53 10.55
N ALA A 176 -2.41 9.47 11.12
CA ALA A 176 -2.09 8.67 12.31
C ALA A 176 -2.84 9.14 13.57
N SER A 177 -3.31 10.40 13.57
CA SER A 177 -4.19 10.92 14.61
C SER A 177 -5.57 10.26 14.61
N ASN A 178 -5.94 9.53 13.53
CA ASN A 178 -7.13 8.70 13.46
C ASN A 178 -6.77 7.22 13.67
N SER A 179 -7.09 6.69 14.85
CA SER A 179 -6.81 5.29 15.22
C SER A 179 -7.57 4.22 14.41
N GLY A 180 -8.57 4.65 13.62
CA GLY A 180 -9.33 3.84 12.69
C GLY A 180 -8.63 3.59 11.35
N LEU A 181 -7.45 4.18 11.11
CA LEU A 181 -6.65 3.96 9.92
C LEU A 181 -5.40 3.13 10.23
N ASP A 182 -5.09 2.18 9.34
CA ASP A 182 -3.75 1.60 9.22
C ASP A 182 -3.02 2.31 8.07
N LEU A 183 -1.74 2.62 8.25
CA LEU A 183 -0.96 3.38 7.28
C LEU A 183 0.22 2.56 6.79
N PHE A 184 0.49 2.67 5.50
CA PHE A 184 1.56 1.94 4.82
C PHE A 184 2.34 2.87 3.89
N ARG A 185 3.61 2.52 3.66
CA ARG A 185 4.47 3.18 2.65
C ARG A 185 4.97 2.19 1.60
N PRO A 186 5.12 2.63 0.34
CA PRO A 186 5.58 1.76 -0.73
C PRO A 186 7.02 1.28 -0.46
N PHE A 187 7.31 0.05 -0.86
CA PHE A 187 8.62 -0.57 -0.79
C PHE A 187 8.82 -1.51 -2.00
N PRO A 188 9.68 -1.17 -2.96
CA PRO A 188 10.25 0.15 -3.21
C PRO A 188 9.20 1.14 -3.75
N ASP A 189 9.58 2.41 -3.82
CA ASP A 189 8.77 3.48 -4.41
C ASP A 189 8.69 3.32 -5.94
N LEU A 190 7.69 2.57 -6.41
CA LEU A 190 7.51 2.19 -7.82
C LEU A 190 6.24 2.76 -8.45
N GLU A 191 5.33 3.34 -7.66
CA GLU A 191 4.08 3.93 -8.15
C GLU A 191 3.78 5.30 -7.55
N MET A 192 2.70 5.93 -8.02
CA MET A 192 2.26 7.26 -7.61
C MET A 192 1.81 7.35 -6.13
N VAL A 193 1.45 6.23 -5.49
CA VAL A 193 0.97 6.23 -4.11
C VAL A 193 2.15 6.29 -3.14
N GLU A 194 2.33 7.44 -2.47
CA GLU A 194 3.39 7.66 -1.47
C GLU A 194 2.93 7.24 -0.06
N VAL A 195 1.63 7.34 0.23
CA VAL A 195 1.02 6.89 1.48
C VAL A 195 -0.26 6.13 1.17
N LEU A 196 -0.35 4.87 1.63
CA LEU A 196 -1.56 4.08 1.55
C LEU A 196 -2.24 4.07 2.92
N ALA A 197 -3.54 4.38 2.95
CA ALA A 197 -4.35 4.27 4.15
C ALA A 197 -5.41 3.17 3.98
N ARG A 198 -5.60 2.37 5.02
CA ARG A 198 -6.66 1.35 5.11
C ARG A 198 -7.61 1.70 6.24
N GLU A 199 -8.91 1.76 5.97
CA GLU A 199 -9.94 1.91 6.99
C GLU A 199 -10.21 0.55 7.65
N ARG A 200 -10.00 0.48 8.97
CA ARG A 200 -9.92 -0.80 9.69
C ARG A 200 -11.21 -1.60 9.73
N LYS A 201 -12.38 -0.95 9.71
CA LYS A 201 -13.67 -1.66 9.86
C LYS A 201 -14.15 -2.27 8.56
N THR A 202 -13.84 -1.62 7.45
CA THR A 202 -14.31 -1.95 6.11
C THR A 202 -13.22 -2.60 5.26
N GLY A 203 -11.96 -2.53 5.68
CA GLY A 203 -10.80 -3.02 4.92
C GLY A 203 -10.51 -2.20 3.67
N ARG A 204 -11.17 -1.05 3.51
CA ARG A 204 -11.10 -0.22 2.30
C ARG A 204 -9.83 0.61 2.25
N PHE A 205 -9.33 0.84 1.04
CA PHE A 205 -8.06 1.52 0.83
C PHE A 205 -8.23 2.89 0.17
N ALA A 206 -7.32 3.81 0.49
CA ALA A 206 -7.13 5.08 -0.19
C ALA A 206 -5.63 5.33 -0.38
N GLY A 207 -5.20 5.38 -1.63
CA GLY A 207 -3.84 5.79 -1.99
C GLY A 207 -3.72 7.31 -2.03
N LEU A 208 -2.64 7.86 -1.50
CA LEU A 208 -2.36 9.29 -1.49
C LEU A 208 -1.03 9.58 -2.17
N GLN A 209 -1.07 10.41 -3.21
CA GLN A 209 0.07 11.09 -3.79
C GLN A 209 0.20 12.45 -3.12
N VAL A 210 1.30 12.72 -2.44
CA VAL A 210 1.53 13.98 -1.74
C VAL A 210 2.27 14.96 -2.66
N LYS A 211 1.85 16.23 -2.62
CA LYS A 211 2.55 17.33 -3.29
C LYS A 211 2.68 18.51 -2.34
N THR A 212 3.89 19.05 -2.25
CA THR A 212 4.20 20.14 -1.34
C THR A 212 4.78 21.32 -2.11
N ALA A 213 4.38 22.53 -1.72
CA ALA A 213 4.90 23.76 -2.31
C ALA A 213 5.03 24.85 -1.24
N ILE A 214 5.94 25.80 -1.49
CA ILE A 214 5.98 27.07 -0.79
C ILE A 214 5.17 28.08 -1.62
N PRO A 215 4.16 28.75 -1.04
CA PRO A 215 3.39 29.73 -1.78
C PRO A 215 4.24 30.96 -2.12
N ALA A 216 3.97 31.56 -3.27
CA ALA A 216 4.52 32.86 -3.63
C ALA A 216 3.98 33.97 -2.69
N PRO A 217 4.60 35.17 -2.64
CA PRO A 217 4.17 36.26 -1.75
C PRO A 217 2.71 36.70 -1.92
N ASN A 218 2.11 36.43 -3.09
CA ASN A 218 0.69 36.68 -3.37
C ASN A 218 -0.27 35.61 -2.81
N GLY A 219 0.26 34.59 -2.13
CA GLY A 219 -0.48 33.47 -1.55
C GLY A 219 -0.73 32.30 -2.50
N GLU A 220 -0.20 32.31 -3.72
CA GLU A 220 -0.38 31.23 -4.70
C GLU A 220 0.66 30.13 -4.54
N ALA A 221 0.20 28.91 -4.28
CA ALA A 221 0.99 27.69 -4.31
C ALA A 221 0.77 26.96 -5.64
N PHE A 222 1.87 26.48 -6.23
CA PHE A 222 1.88 25.75 -7.50
C PHE A 222 2.32 24.31 -7.26
N PHE A 223 1.38 23.37 -7.36
CA PHE A 223 1.68 21.95 -7.27
C PHE A 223 1.79 21.35 -8.66
N ARG A 224 2.82 20.52 -8.86
CA ARG A 224 3.12 19.97 -10.19
C ARG A 224 2.99 18.44 -10.16
N VAL A 225 2.26 17.91 -11.13
CA VAL A 225 2.07 16.47 -11.35
C VAL A 225 2.71 16.12 -12.68
N ARG A 226 3.65 15.17 -12.69
CA ARG A 226 4.35 14.74 -13.92
C ARG A 226 3.39 13.94 -14.80
N LYS A 227 3.34 14.28 -16.10
CA LYS A 227 2.48 13.58 -17.06
C LYS A 227 2.91 12.12 -17.26
N ALA A 228 4.21 11.87 -17.32
CA ALA A 228 4.77 10.55 -17.65
C ALA A 228 4.53 9.45 -16.60
N THR A 229 4.30 9.83 -15.33
CA THR A 229 4.16 8.87 -14.21
C THR A 229 2.74 8.87 -13.61
N PHE A 230 1.80 9.56 -14.25
CA PHE A 230 0.45 9.70 -13.74
C PHE A 230 -0.45 8.63 -14.32
N ALA A 231 -1.03 7.83 -13.43
CA ALA A 231 -2.03 6.82 -13.74
C ALA A 231 -3.25 7.06 -12.84
N PRO A 232 -4.36 7.62 -13.36
CA PRO A 232 -5.53 7.89 -12.55
C PRO A 232 -6.22 6.59 -12.14
N THR A 233 -6.65 6.49 -10.89
CA THR A 233 -7.41 5.36 -10.35
C THR A 233 -8.51 5.86 -9.41
N ALA A 234 -9.59 5.08 -9.28
CA ALA A 234 -10.71 5.44 -8.40
C ALA A 234 -10.35 5.49 -6.90
N THR A 235 -9.27 4.81 -6.52
CA THR A 235 -8.81 4.67 -5.13
C THR A 235 -7.66 5.62 -4.77
N THR A 236 -7.11 6.37 -5.74
CA THR A 236 -5.97 7.26 -5.50
C THR A 236 -6.35 8.73 -5.59
N TRP A 237 -5.81 9.49 -4.65
CA TRP A 237 -6.06 10.91 -4.45
C TRP A 237 -4.75 11.70 -4.40
N ILE A 238 -4.79 12.94 -4.87
CA ILE A 238 -3.69 13.88 -4.78
C ILE A 238 -3.94 14.79 -3.58
N THR A 239 -3.01 14.77 -2.62
CA THR A 239 -3.04 15.62 -1.44
C THR A 239 -2.02 16.74 -1.60
N CYS A 240 -2.46 18.00 -1.63
CA CYS A 240 -1.55 19.14 -1.77
C CYS A 240 -1.46 19.98 -0.50
N LEU A 241 -0.24 20.19 0.01
CA LEU A 241 0.03 20.95 1.23
C LEU A 241 0.93 22.15 0.95
N ALA A 242 0.56 23.32 1.45
CA ALA A 242 1.42 24.49 1.38
C ALA A 242 2.23 24.64 2.67
N TRP A 243 3.56 24.67 2.56
CA TRP A 243 4.45 25.01 3.68
C TRP A 243 4.59 26.52 3.79
N LEU A 244 4.42 27.08 5.00
CA LEU A 244 4.56 28.51 5.29
C LEU A 244 5.87 28.74 6.08
N PRO A 245 7.00 29.06 5.41
CA PRO A 245 8.31 29.12 6.07
C PRO A 245 8.35 30.11 7.24
N ASP A 246 7.75 31.29 7.07
CA ASP A 246 7.75 32.35 8.09
C ASP A 246 6.99 31.96 9.37
N GLN A 247 6.10 30.98 9.27
CA GLN A 247 5.29 30.50 10.40
C GLN A 247 5.74 29.12 10.89
N SER A 248 6.74 28.51 10.24
CA SER A 248 7.21 27.15 10.52
C SER A 248 6.07 26.13 10.66
N ARG A 249 5.05 26.23 9.80
CA ARG A 249 3.91 25.30 9.77
C ARG A 249 3.35 25.11 8.37
N PHE A 250 2.60 24.03 8.18
CA PHE A 250 1.74 23.89 7.02
C PHE A 250 0.52 24.80 7.14
N ALA A 251 0.00 25.27 6.02
CA ALA A 251 -1.27 25.99 5.98
C ALA A 251 -2.41 25.09 6.51
N ASP A 252 -3.41 25.71 7.15
CA ASP A 252 -4.55 24.99 7.74
C ASP A 252 -5.48 24.36 6.70
N GLN A 253 -5.29 24.69 5.42
CA GLN A 253 -6.06 24.17 4.29
C GLN A 253 -5.15 23.40 3.35
N CYS A 254 -5.63 22.25 2.88
CA CYS A 254 -5.02 21.44 1.84
C CYS A 254 -5.99 21.26 0.66
N LEU A 255 -5.50 20.66 -0.42
CA LEU A 255 -6.33 20.09 -1.47
C LEU A 255 -6.35 18.57 -1.34
N LEU A 256 -7.52 17.97 -1.54
CA LEU A 256 -7.69 16.53 -1.64
C LEU A 256 -8.52 16.21 -2.89
N ILE A 257 -7.83 15.86 -3.97
CA ILE A 257 -8.40 15.76 -5.33
C ILE A 257 -8.38 14.29 -5.78
N PRO A 258 -9.51 13.68 -6.19
CA PRO A 258 -9.48 12.37 -6.85
C PRO A 258 -8.60 12.45 -8.09
N THR A 259 -7.75 11.46 -8.33
CA THR A 259 -6.89 11.49 -9.52
C THR A 259 -7.69 11.57 -10.82
N ASN A 260 -8.88 10.96 -10.89
CA ASN A 260 -9.80 11.07 -12.03
C ASN A 260 -10.22 12.51 -12.36
N ASP A 261 -10.22 13.41 -11.38
CA ASP A 261 -10.66 14.79 -11.56
C ASP A 261 -9.51 15.72 -11.95
N LEU A 262 -8.24 15.25 -11.91
CA LEU A 262 -7.06 16.10 -12.11
C LEU A 262 -7.13 16.93 -13.39
N LEU A 263 -7.47 16.30 -14.51
CA LEU A 263 -7.49 16.97 -15.83
C LEU A 263 -8.57 18.05 -15.94
N SER A 264 -9.62 17.98 -15.10
CA SER A 264 -10.69 18.98 -15.08
C SER A 264 -10.31 20.25 -14.29
N VAL A 265 -9.28 20.16 -13.44
CA VAL A 265 -8.91 21.25 -12.51
C VAL A 265 -7.51 21.80 -12.71
N ALA A 266 -6.62 21.04 -13.35
CA ALA A 266 -5.24 21.46 -13.54
C ALA A 266 -5.06 22.27 -14.82
N GLY A 267 -4.17 23.26 -14.76
CA GLY A 267 -3.65 23.92 -15.95
C GLY A 267 -2.66 23.02 -16.68
N ASP A 268 -2.59 23.16 -18.00
CA ASP A 268 -1.63 22.45 -18.82
C ASP A 268 -0.28 23.19 -18.85
N GLY A 269 0.79 22.50 -18.49
CA GLY A 269 2.18 22.91 -18.70
C GLY A 269 2.90 21.88 -19.58
N ASP A 270 4.18 22.08 -19.89
CA ASP A 270 4.90 21.21 -20.85
C ASP A 270 4.90 19.72 -20.44
N ASP A 271 5.73 19.34 -19.46
CA ASP A 271 5.89 17.97 -18.96
C ASP A 271 4.97 17.66 -17.76
N ARG A 272 4.20 18.65 -17.30
CA ARG A 272 3.46 18.61 -16.03
C ARG A 272 2.11 19.29 -16.12
N TRP A 273 1.15 18.75 -15.39
CA TRP A 273 -0.05 19.50 -15.01
C TRP A 273 0.24 20.34 -13.77
N VAL A 274 -0.38 21.53 -13.70
CA VAL A 274 -0.18 22.50 -12.63
C VAL A 274 -1.48 22.79 -11.91
N LEU A 275 -1.52 22.47 -10.62
CA LEU A 275 -2.61 22.86 -9.72
C LEU A 275 -2.25 24.19 -9.07
N MET A 276 -3.10 25.20 -9.28
CA MET A 276 -2.93 26.54 -8.72
C MET A 276 -3.86 26.70 -7.52
N PHE A 277 -3.26 26.89 -6.34
CA PHE A 277 -4.00 26.99 -5.09
C PHE A 277 -3.70 28.31 -4.40
N ASN A 278 -4.69 29.20 -4.29
CA ASN A 278 -4.52 30.43 -3.55
C ASN A 278 -4.97 30.26 -2.08
N LEU A 279 -4.07 30.54 -1.14
CA LEU A 279 -4.34 30.44 0.30
C LEU A 279 -5.08 31.65 0.88
N VAL A 280 -5.02 32.80 0.20
CA VAL A 280 -5.38 34.12 0.76
C VAL A 280 -6.59 34.74 0.05
N ARG A 281 -6.75 34.49 -1.25
CA ARG A 281 -7.77 35.15 -2.08
C ARG A 281 -8.97 34.23 -2.38
N PRO A 282 -10.21 34.73 -2.25
CA PRO A 282 -11.43 33.96 -2.46
C PRO A 282 -11.85 33.81 -3.93
N ARG A 283 -10.98 34.14 -4.91
CA ARG A 283 -11.37 34.00 -6.32
C ARG A 283 -11.52 32.51 -6.61
N ARG A 284 -12.75 32.08 -6.90
CA ARG A 284 -13.07 30.68 -7.15
C ARG A 284 -12.22 30.14 -8.30
N THR A 285 -11.36 29.20 -7.97
CA THR A 285 -10.51 28.42 -8.88
C THR A 285 -11.15 27.04 -9.09
N PRO A 286 -10.80 26.33 -10.18
CA PRO A 286 -11.27 24.96 -10.40
C PRO A 286 -10.93 23.98 -9.27
N VAL A 287 -9.88 24.24 -8.48
CA VAL A 287 -9.46 23.39 -7.35
C VAL A 287 -10.23 23.65 -6.05
N ASP A 288 -10.94 24.78 -5.92
CA ASP A 288 -11.62 25.14 -4.66
C ASP A 288 -12.68 24.13 -4.17
N PRO A 289 -13.43 23.39 -5.02
CA PRO A 289 -14.31 22.31 -4.56
C PRO A 289 -13.58 21.21 -3.78
N TYR A 290 -12.26 21.09 -3.92
CA TYR A 290 -11.40 20.10 -3.28
C TYR A 290 -10.62 20.66 -2.08
N ARG A 291 -10.83 21.92 -1.72
CA ARG A 291 -10.25 22.54 -0.53
C ARG A 291 -10.80 21.88 0.74
N ARG A 292 -9.92 21.46 1.63
CA ARG A 292 -10.27 20.82 2.89
C ARG A 292 -9.41 21.37 4.04
N PRO A 293 -9.92 21.41 5.27
CA PRO A 293 -9.06 21.60 6.44
C PRO A 293 -8.05 20.47 6.53
N LEU A 294 -6.78 20.80 6.74
CA LEU A 294 -5.72 19.78 6.88
C LEU A 294 -5.96 18.89 8.11
N SER A 295 -6.51 19.47 9.18
CA SER A 295 -6.91 18.75 10.40
C SER A 295 -7.97 17.66 10.18
N ASP A 296 -8.76 17.77 9.10
CA ASP A 296 -9.85 16.85 8.80
C ASP A 296 -9.39 15.64 7.99
N LEU A 297 -8.12 15.60 7.57
CA LEU A 297 -7.62 14.62 6.60
C LEU A 297 -7.87 13.18 7.04
N GLY A 298 -7.61 12.82 8.31
CA GLY A 298 -7.88 11.48 8.82
C GLY A 298 -9.36 11.07 8.74
N ARG A 299 -10.28 12.01 8.99
CA ARG A 299 -11.73 11.77 8.87
C ARG A 299 -12.15 11.64 7.41
N LEU A 300 -11.63 12.52 6.55
CA LEU A 300 -11.95 12.52 5.11
C LEU A 300 -11.45 11.25 4.42
N VAL A 301 -10.23 10.80 4.74
CA VAL A 301 -9.67 9.56 4.19
C VAL A 301 -10.51 8.33 4.56
N THR A 302 -11.05 8.29 5.78
CA THR A 302 -12.00 7.24 6.20
C THR A 302 -13.26 7.21 5.32
N GLN A 303 -13.75 8.37 4.88
CA GLN A 303 -14.98 8.49 4.09
C GLN A 303 -14.78 8.15 2.61
N ILE A 304 -13.59 8.47 2.07
CA ILE A 304 -13.27 8.25 0.66
C ILE A 304 -12.61 6.90 0.39
N ALA A 305 -12.14 6.20 1.42
CA ALA A 305 -11.63 4.84 1.29
C ALA A 305 -12.67 4.00 0.53
N GLY A 306 -12.30 3.64 -0.70
CA GLY A 306 -13.18 2.98 -1.65
C GLY A 306 -13.17 1.46 -1.46
N PRO A 307 -14.18 0.73 -1.96
CA PRO A 307 -14.09 -0.72 -2.03
C PRO A 307 -12.80 -1.13 -2.78
N ALA A 308 -12.09 -2.15 -2.28
CA ALA A 308 -11.19 -2.91 -3.13
C ALA A 308 -12.06 -3.52 -4.24
N GLN A 309 -11.87 -3.08 -5.48
CA GLN A 309 -12.57 -3.68 -6.63
C GLN A 309 -11.99 -5.05 -6.92
#